data_AF-D8TZS8-F1
#
_entry.id   AF-D8TZS8-F1
#
_cell.length_a   1.000
_cell.length_b   1.000
_cell.length_c   1.000
_cell.angle_alpha   90.00
_cell.angle_beta   90.00
_cell.angle_gamma   90.00
#
_symmetry.space_group_name_H-M   'P 1'
#
loop_
_entity.id
_entity.type
_entity.pdbx_description
1 polymer ?
#
loop_
_entity_poly.entity_id
_entity_poly.type
_entity_poly.pdbx_seq_one_letter_code
_entity_poly.pdbx_strand_id
1 'polypeptide(L)'
;MANMRRNSPPRDKAPVKKAWTGQVAAQLACSSPHTKMLRPIFYHVADVWASFKPSSNHEEIVKAAPDTWEVLPKAFDKNYRNPCWTDASGRFRCAPYFQIIGVSKCGTTDLYGRLNRHPDMAEGAKGPHFWDECPYPPKGACTAPPNGDFDGYINLFEKGAAVIRTNSLAIVGEASSNTYTGVFTFVRGLARLKTNVTLAQLIYEAQPYQRQIIIMRDPVSRYYSAFHYYRRRPTDPFEGPDKFHERVERDINLWTTCEQRFGVKECVKRYEPQQLVKGMYSEFVDAWTSVFPSEQLMFLRTEDYKAAPREHIQAVIKFLGMRDLSDEETTTMMRLRRFNAQSEKYPRMWPKSRKMLEDFYRPFNQKLAKLMGDDPRFLWEDTAKKAAAAAAAAGTTASQ
;
A
#
# COMPACT_ATOMS: atom_id res chain seq x y z
N MET A 1 57.95 -35.57 25.44
CA MET A 1 57.70 -34.85 26.70
C MET A 1 57.40 -33.39 26.38
N ALA A 2 56.39 -32.80 27.04
CA ALA A 2 55.95 -31.39 27.05
C ALA A 2 55.53 -30.79 25.67
N ASN A 3 54.25 -30.56 25.33
CA ASN A 3 53.13 -29.90 26.02
C ASN A 3 53.37 -28.38 26.24
N MET A 4 52.97 -27.55 25.28
CA MET A 4 52.54 -26.17 25.52
C MET A 4 51.28 -25.85 24.71
N ARG A 5 50.16 -25.84 25.44
CA ARG A 5 48.85 -25.36 25.04
C ARG A 5 48.92 -23.85 24.79
N ARG A 6 48.36 -23.37 23.67
CA ARG A 6 47.88 -21.99 23.55
C ARG A 6 46.37 -22.01 23.33
N ASN A 7 45.68 -21.48 24.32
CA ASN A 7 44.24 -21.27 24.34
C ASN A 7 43.83 -20.32 23.21
N SER A 8 42.98 -20.79 22.30
CA SER A 8 42.16 -19.93 21.45
C SER A 8 40.82 -19.67 22.18
N PRO A 9 40.30 -18.44 22.21
CA PRO A 9 39.01 -18.16 22.81
C PRO A 9 37.87 -18.79 21.97
N PRO A 10 36.73 -19.17 22.60
CA PRO A 10 35.65 -19.82 21.88
C PRO A 10 35.02 -18.84 20.87
N ARG A 11 34.84 -19.32 19.63
CA ARG A 11 33.92 -18.69 18.69
C ARG A 11 32.51 -18.92 19.23
N ASP A 12 31.95 -17.89 19.85
CA ASP A 12 30.53 -17.85 20.16
C ASP A 12 29.75 -17.91 18.84
N LYS A 13 29.28 -19.12 18.56
CA LYS A 13 28.17 -19.35 17.64
C LYS A 13 26.99 -18.61 18.24
N ALA A 14 26.54 -17.53 17.61
CA ALA A 14 25.21 -16.99 17.84
C ALA A 14 24.21 -17.77 16.97
N PRO A 15 23.29 -18.57 17.54
CA PRO A 15 22.14 -19.07 16.82
C PRO A 15 20.93 -18.27 17.28
N VAL A 16 20.50 -17.28 16.50
CA VAL A 16 19.14 -16.74 16.66
C VAL A 16 18.49 -16.63 15.29
N LYS A 17 18.18 -17.79 14.71
CA LYS A 17 16.99 -17.91 13.88
C LYS A 17 15.80 -17.74 14.82
N LYS A 18 15.35 -16.49 15.03
CA LYS A 18 13.98 -16.28 15.51
C LYS A 18 13.08 -16.76 14.37
N ALA A 19 12.55 -17.97 14.53
CA ALA A 19 11.44 -18.44 13.75
C ALA A 19 10.28 -17.45 13.97
N TRP A 20 10.04 -16.59 12.99
CA TRP A 20 8.87 -15.73 12.93
C TRP A 20 7.67 -16.57 12.48
N THR A 21 7.23 -17.45 13.37
CA THR A 21 5.94 -18.12 13.27
C THR A 21 5.00 -17.43 14.25
N GLY A 22 4.08 -16.60 13.73
CA GLY A 22 2.85 -16.26 14.45
C GLY A 22 2.67 -14.83 15.02
N GLN A 23 3.15 -13.77 14.36
CA GLN A 23 2.87 -12.38 14.82
C GLN A 23 2.36 -11.39 13.76
N VAL A 24 1.97 -11.85 12.56
CA VAL A 24 1.13 -11.03 11.66
C VAL A 24 -0.37 -11.22 11.98
N ALA A 25 -0.69 -12.24 12.78
CA ALA A 25 -2.03 -12.60 13.21
C ALA A 25 -2.52 -11.78 14.42
N ALA A 26 -2.86 -10.49 14.24
CA ALA A 26 -3.68 -9.77 15.24
C ALA A 26 -4.30 -8.43 14.78
N GLN A 27 -4.26 -8.06 13.50
CA GLN A 27 -4.58 -6.65 13.12
C GLN A 27 -5.50 -6.52 11.91
N LEU A 28 -6.51 -7.38 11.81
CA LEU A 28 -7.54 -7.26 10.79
C LEU A 28 -8.91 -6.90 11.37
N ALA A 29 -9.53 -5.94 10.69
CA ALA A 29 -10.67 -5.14 11.12
C ALA A 29 -11.93 -5.95 11.43
N CYS A 30 -12.58 -5.50 12.51
CA CYS A 30 -14.00 -5.55 12.87
C CYS A 30 -14.82 -6.76 12.39
N SER A 31 -14.86 -7.83 13.21
CA SER A 31 -16.08 -8.64 13.48
C SER A 31 -15.79 -9.98 14.22
N SER A 32 -15.02 -9.97 15.33
CA SER A 32 -14.96 -11.13 16.24
C SER A 32 -15.13 -10.71 17.71
N PRO A 33 -15.90 -11.44 18.54
CA PRO A 33 -16.02 -11.17 19.99
C PRO A 33 -14.70 -11.31 20.76
N HIS A 34 -13.61 -11.74 20.10
CA HIS A 34 -12.27 -11.83 20.66
C HIS A 34 -11.26 -10.93 19.93
N THR A 35 -11.72 -9.76 19.46
CA THR A 35 -10.81 -8.75 18.90
C THR A 35 -10.08 -8.05 20.04
N LYS A 36 -8.79 -8.34 20.25
CA LYS A 36 -7.91 -7.42 20.97
C LYS A 36 -7.94 -6.10 20.20
N MET A 37 -8.75 -5.15 20.67
CA MET A 37 -8.72 -3.77 20.17
C MET A 37 -7.27 -3.32 20.09
N LEU A 38 -6.84 -2.92 18.89
CA LEU A 38 -5.58 -2.22 18.69
C LEU A 38 -5.48 -1.12 19.76
N ARG A 39 -4.52 -1.24 20.68
CA ARG A 39 -4.20 -0.09 21.54
C ARG A 39 -3.62 0.96 20.59
N PRO A 40 -4.23 2.15 20.47
CA PRO A 40 -3.66 3.19 19.63
C PRO A 40 -2.26 3.48 20.15
N ILE A 41 -1.25 3.31 19.31
CA ILE A 41 0.11 3.70 19.68
C ILE A 41 0.21 5.20 19.44
N PHE A 42 0.28 5.94 20.54
CA PHE A 42 0.63 7.34 20.53
C PHE A 42 2.16 7.45 20.58
N TYR A 43 2.82 7.33 19.43
CA TYR A 43 4.20 7.79 19.30
C TYR A 43 4.21 9.20 18.71
N HIS A 44 5.18 10.01 19.15
CA HIS A 44 5.45 11.28 18.53
C HIS A 44 6.46 11.08 17.39
N VAL A 45 6.17 11.59 16.20
CA VAL A 45 7.02 11.42 15.01
C VAL A 45 8.46 11.90 15.26
N ALA A 46 8.60 13.06 15.91
CA ALA A 46 9.90 13.60 16.28
C ALA A 46 10.72 12.68 17.22
N ASP A 47 10.08 11.92 18.12
CA ASP A 47 10.78 11.01 19.02
C ASP A 47 11.26 9.75 18.27
N VAL A 48 10.44 9.23 17.35
CA VAL A 48 10.84 8.12 16.47
C VAL A 48 12.01 8.55 15.59
N TRP A 49 11.97 9.74 15.00
CA TRP A 49 13.07 10.26 14.19
C TRP A 49 14.36 10.45 15.00
N ALA A 50 14.28 11.06 16.19
CA ALA A 50 15.46 11.31 17.03
C ALA A 50 16.13 10.03 17.56
N SER A 51 15.35 8.95 17.70
CA SER A 51 15.86 7.65 18.17
C SER A 51 16.18 6.66 17.03
N PHE A 52 15.85 7.02 15.79
CA PHE A 52 16.05 6.15 14.64
C PHE A 52 17.54 5.87 14.42
N LYS A 53 17.85 4.60 14.15
CA LYS A 53 19.19 4.15 13.79
C LYS A 53 19.12 3.61 12.37
N PRO A 54 19.88 4.20 11.43
CA PRO A 54 19.96 3.69 10.07
C PRO A 54 20.35 2.21 10.02
N SER A 55 19.85 1.50 9.01
CA SER A 55 20.16 0.10 8.78
C SER A 55 21.58 -0.09 8.24
N SER A 56 22.05 -1.34 8.22
CA SER A 56 23.40 -1.67 7.74
C SER A 56 23.62 -1.34 6.25
N ASN A 57 22.56 -1.23 5.45
CA ASN A 57 22.64 -0.86 4.04
C ASN A 57 22.20 0.58 3.75
N HIS A 58 22.20 1.45 4.78
CA HIS A 58 21.81 2.86 4.66
C HIS A 58 22.53 3.59 3.51
N GLU A 59 23.83 3.39 3.32
CA GLU A 59 24.58 4.06 2.24
C GLU A 59 24.07 3.67 0.83
N GLU A 60 23.69 2.40 0.62
CA GLU A 60 23.09 1.95 -0.65
C GLU A 60 21.71 2.57 -0.85
N ILE A 61 20.95 2.71 0.23
CA ILE A 61 19.61 3.31 0.24
C ILE A 61 19.68 4.80 -0.08
N VAL A 62 20.59 5.55 0.55
CA VAL A 62 20.86 6.96 0.25
C VAL A 62 21.26 7.13 -1.21
N LYS A 63 22.14 6.27 -1.72
CA LYS A 63 22.61 6.34 -3.11
C LYS A 63 21.50 6.13 -4.15
N ALA A 64 20.45 5.37 -3.81
CA ALA A 64 19.31 5.18 -4.70
C ALA A 64 18.48 6.48 -4.90
N ALA A 65 18.60 7.43 -3.97
CA ALA A 65 17.63 8.50 -3.78
C ALA A 65 18.18 9.74 -3.00
N PRO A 66 19.41 10.25 -3.25
CA PRO A 66 20.12 11.12 -2.32
C PRO A 66 19.45 12.47 -2.03
N ASP A 67 18.72 13.08 -2.98
CA ASP A 67 17.96 14.33 -2.76
C ASP A 67 16.90 14.19 -1.64
N THR A 68 16.49 12.97 -1.30
CA THR A 68 15.66 12.74 -0.12
C THR A 68 16.35 13.20 1.17
N TRP A 69 17.63 12.88 1.36
CA TRP A 69 18.39 13.25 2.57
C TRP A 69 18.95 14.67 2.53
N GLU A 70 18.98 15.32 1.36
CA GLU A 70 19.35 16.74 1.25
C GLU A 70 18.28 17.65 1.87
N VAL A 71 17.03 17.21 1.88
CA VAL A 71 15.88 18.00 2.36
C VAL A 71 15.43 17.60 3.76
N LEU A 72 15.57 16.32 4.14
CA LEU A 72 15.16 15.84 5.46
C LEU A 72 15.91 16.56 6.60
N PRO A 73 15.22 17.02 7.65
CA PRO A 73 15.85 17.77 8.72
C PRO A 73 16.57 16.85 9.71
N LYS A 74 17.52 17.42 10.47
CA LYS A 74 18.14 16.71 11.60
C LYS A 74 17.16 16.44 12.76
N ALA A 75 16.14 17.27 12.90
CA ALA A 75 15.11 17.14 13.92
C ALA A 75 13.76 17.67 13.42
N PHE A 76 12.68 17.01 13.83
CA PHE A 76 11.32 17.52 13.65
C PHE A 76 10.84 18.26 14.91
N ASP A 77 9.92 19.19 14.73
CA ASP A 77 9.31 19.96 15.81
C ASP A 77 8.35 19.08 16.63
N LYS A 78 8.56 19.03 17.95
CA LYS A 78 7.77 18.23 18.90
C LYS A 78 6.39 18.81 19.22
N ASN A 79 6.09 20.03 18.77
CA ASN A 79 4.78 20.65 18.98
C ASN A 79 3.72 20.13 18.01
N TYR A 80 4.13 19.42 16.95
CA TYR A 80 3.24 18.97 15.89
C TYR A 80 3.25 17.45 15.76
N ARG A 81 2.07 16.86 15.55
CA ARG A 81 1.95 15.42 15.28
C ARG A 81 2.64 15.01 13.98
N ASN A 82 2.62 15.87 12.98
CA ASN A 82 3.24 15.66 11.67
C ASN A 82 4.77 15.83 11.75
N PRO A 83 5.54 15.20 10.85
CA PRO A 83 6.95 15.51 10.65
C PRO A 83 7.12 16.93 10.08
N CYS A 84 7.07 17.94 10.94
CA CYS A 84 7.21 19.34 10.56
C CYS A 84 8.56 19.91 11.01
N TRP A 85 9.08 20.86 10.24
CA TRP A 85 10.30 21.61 10.56
C TRP A 85 10.28 22.98 9.87
N THR A 86 11.13 23.87 10.33
CA THR A 86 11.44 25.12 9.63
C THR A 86 12.76 24.94 8.88
N ASP A 87 12.75 25.14 7.56
CA ASP A 87 13.96 25.01 6.75
C ASP A 87 14.91 26.22 6.92
N ALA A 88 16.11 26.14 6.32
CA ALA A 88 17.11 27.20 6.42
C ALA A 88 16.66 28.56 5.85
N SER A 89 15.62 28.58 5.01
CA SER A 89 15.03 29.81 4.46
C SER A 89 13.90 30.37 5.33
N GLY A 90 13.60 29.73 6.46
CA GLY A 90 12.52 30.14 7.38
C GLY A 90 11.14 29.63 6.98
N ARG A 91 11.02 28.73 5.99
CA ARG A 91 9.73 28.16 5.59
C ARG A 91 9.32 27.04 6.55
N PHE A 92 8.09 27.07 7.02
CA PHE A 92 7.48 25.98 7.79
C PHE A 92 6.98 24.89 6.84
N ARG A 93 7.50 23.68 6.99
CA ARG A 93 7.26 22.55 6.08
C ARG A 93 6.83 21.33 6.87
N CYS A 94 6.01 20.48 6.26
CA CYS A 94 5.62 19.19 6.84
C CYS A 94 5.66 18.10 5.76
N ALA A 95 6.20 16.94 6.10
CA ALA A 95 6.08 15.72 5.29
C ALA A 95 4.77 14.98 5.63
N PRO A 96 4.29 14.04 4.79
CA PRO A 96 3.07 13.30 5.09
C PRO A 96 3.25 12.40 6.32
N TYR A 97 2.27 12.44 7.22
CA TYR A 97 2.17 11.66 8.46
C TYR A 97 1.68 10.22 8.23
N PHE A 98 1.01 9.96 7.10
CA PHE A 98 0.62 8.62 6.68
C PHE A 98 0.58 8.51 5.15
N GLN A 99 0.60 7.28 4.64
CA GLN A 99 0.37 7.01 3.22
C GLN A 99 -0.64 5.87 3.03
N ILE A 100 -1.54 6.02 2.04
CA ILE A 100 -2.29 4.89 1.47
C ILE A 100 -1.51 4.37 0.26
N ILE A 101 -0.69 3.35 0.49
CA ILE A 101 0.29 2.86 -0.48
C ILE A 101 -0.29 1.89 -1.51
N GLY A 102 -1.53 1.45 -1.34
CA GLY A 102 -2.10 0.50 -2.27
C GLY A 102 -3.45 -0.06 -1.87
N VAL A 103 -4.05 -0.90 -2.71
CA VAL A 103 -3.56 -1.28 -4.06
C VAL A 103 -4.41 -0.62 -5.13
N SER A 104 -3.83 -0.37 -6.31
CA SER A 104 -4.57 0.22 -7.42
C SER A 104 -5.83 -0.60 -7.76
N LYS A 105 -6.94 0.12 -7.94
CA LYS A 105 -8.31 -0.39 -8.18
C LYS A 105 -8.98 -1.09 -6.99
N CYS A 106 -8.47 -0.89 -5.77
CA CYS A 106 -9.05 -1.40 -4.52
C CYS A 106 -9.81 -0.35 -3.69
N GLY A 107 -10.07 0.84 -4.23
CA GLY A 107 -10.86 1.88 -3.53
C GLY A 107 -10.05 2.91 -2.75
N THR A 108 -8.73 3.01 -3.00
CA THR A 108 -7.85 4.01 -2.37
C THR A 108 -8.35 5.46 -2.53
N THR A 109 -8.92 5.82 -3.69
CA THR A 109 -9.51 7.16 -3.89
C THR A 109 -10.74 7.41 -3.01
N ASP A 110 -11.61 6.42 -2.83
CA ASP A 110 -12.80 6.57 -1.99
C ASP A 110 -12.42 6.69 -0.51
N LEU A 111 -11.49 5.84 -0.05
CA LEU A 111 -10.93 5.90 1.30
C LEU A 111 -10.29 7.26 1.58
N TYR A 112 -9.33 7.68 0.73
CA TYR A 112 -8.65 8.97 0.87
C TYR A 112 -9.63 10.16 0.82
N GLY A 113 -10.59 10.12 -0.12
CA GLY A 113 -11.59 11.18 -0.29
C GLY A 113 -12.52 11.34 0.92
N ARG A 114 -12.84 10.25 1.62
CA ARG A 114 -13.60 10.29 2.88
C ARG A 114 -12.75 10.80 4.04
N LEU A 115 -11.50 10.34 4.18
CA LEU A 115 -10.58 10.83 5.21
C LEU A 115 -10.35 12.34 5.11
N ASN A 116 -10.27 12.88 3.89
CA ASN A 116 -10.19 14.33 3.65
C ASN A 116 -11.42 15.13 4.10
N ARG A 117 -12.49 14.48 4.58
CA ARG A 117 -13.63 15.16 5.21
C ARG A 117 -13.57 15.13 6.74
N HIS A 118 -12.57 14.49 7.32
CA HIS A 118 -12.33 14.59 8.74
C HIS A 118 -11.83 16.00 9.08
N PRO A 119 -12.34 16.68 10.12
CA PRO A 119 -11.95 18.07 10.41
C PRO A 119 -10.47 18.26 10.76
N ASP A 120 -9.86 17.26 11.39
CA ASP A 120 -8.42 17.22 11.67
C ASP A 120 -7.58 16.66 10.49
N MET A 121 -8.13 16.61 9.27
CA MET A 121 -7.37 16.25 8.07
C MET A 121 -7.06 17.51 7.26
N ALA A 122 -5.77 17.83 7.15
CA ALA A 122 -5.28 18.90 6.29
C ALA A 122 -5.19 18.43 4.84
N GLU A 123 -5.20 19.36 3.88
CA GLU A 123 -5.08 19.05 2.46
C GLU A 123 -3.72 18.38 2.17
N GLY A 124 -3.77 17.14 1.69
CA GLY A 124 -2.60 16.39 1.25
C GLY A 124 -2.67 15.99 -0.22
N ALA A 125 -1.81 15.07 -0.66
CA ALA A 125 -1.67 14.72 -2.07
C ALA A 125 -2.30 13.36 -2.44
N LYS A 126 -3.22 13.33 -3.41
CA LYS A 126 -3.71 12.07 -4.01
C LYS A 126 -2.96 11.74 -5.28
N GLY A 127 -2.24 10.61 -5.28
CA GLY A 127 -1.44 10.14 -6.42
C GLY A 127 -0.22 11.01 -6.75
N PRO A 128 0.57 11.49 -5.77
CA PRO A 128 1.82 12.18 -6.06
C PRO A 128 2.87 11.27 -6.69
N HIS A 129 2.73 9.94 -6.56
CA HIS A 129 3.57 8.92 -7.19
C HIS A 129 5.09 9.19 -7.14
N PHE A 130 5.52 9.86 -6.06
CA PHE A 130 6.91 10.29 -5.89
C PHE A 130 7.84 9.10 -5.63
N TRP A 131 7.43 8.25 -4.68
CA TRP A 131 8.22 7.09 -4.27
C TRP A 131 8.27 6.01 -5.34
N ASP A 132 7.16 5.78 -6.04
CA ASP A 132 7.03 4.69 -7.02
C ASP A 132 7.37 5.13 -8.46
N GLU A 133 6.59 6.02 -9.07
CA GLU A 133 6.70 6.24 -10.52
C GLU A 133 7.63 7.40 -10.90
N CYS A 134 7.88 8.35 -10.00
CA CYS A 134 8.76 9.49 -10.28
C CYS A 134 10.25 9.07 -10.26
N PRO A 135 11.00 9.25 -11.37
CA PRO A 135 12.36 8.76 -11.47
C PRO A 135 13.37 9.59 -10.70
N TYR A 136 14.39 8.92 -10.13
CA TYR A 136 15.64 9.55 -9.72
C TYR A 136 16.84 9.09 -10.60
N PRO A 137 17.76 9.98 -11.02
CA PRO A 137 17.70 11.45 -10.94
C PRO A 137 16.43 12.01 -11.61
N PRO A 138 15.88 13.15 -11.16
CA PRO A 138 14.65 13.70 -11.71
C PRO A 138 14.77 13.94 -13.21
N LYS A 139 13.76 13.52 -13.97
CA LYS A 139 13.70 13.67 -15.42
C LYS A 139 12.33 14.18 -15.84
N GLY A 140 12.30 15.42 -16.32
CA GLY A 140 11.07 16.09 -16.75
C GLY A 140 10.09 16.32 -15.59
N ALA A 141 8.89 16.80 -15.93
CA ALA A 141 7.83 16.95 -14.95
C ALA A 141 7.27 15.56 -14.60
N CYS A 142 7.38 15.16 -13.33
CA CYS A 142 6.62 14.04 -12.76
C CYS A 142 5.43 14.58 -11.94
N THR A 143 4.72 13.68 -11.26
CA THR A 143 3.58 14.00 -10.39
C THR A 143 3.92 14.81 -9.13
N ALA A 144 5.20 15.08 -8.87
CA ALA A 144 5.72 16.03 -7.88
C ALA A 144 6.32 17.29 -8.58
N PRO A 145 5.50 18.18 -9.16
CA PRO A 145 5.98 19.39 -9.84
C PRO A 145 6.66 20.37 -8.87
N PRO A 146 7.50 21.30 -9.37
CA PRO A 146 7.94 21.41 -10.77
C PRO A 146 9.11 20.48 -11.14
N ASN A 147 9.91 20.05 -10.16
CA ASN A 147 11.23 19.45 -10.43
C ASN A 147 11.26 17.92 -10.36
N GLY A 148 10.30 17.26 -9.70
CA GLY A 148 10.33 15.81 -9.47
C GLY A 148 11.36 15.32 -8.45
N ASP A 149 12.00 16.25 -7.72
CA ASP A 149 12.87 15.96 -6.58
C ASP A 149 12.05 15.86 -5.27
N PHE A 150 12.72 15.49 -4.19
CA PHE A 150 12.09 15.40 -2.88
C PHE A 150 11.62 16.77 -2.35
N ASP A 151 12.28 17.87 -2.72
CA ASP A 151 11.81 19.21 -2.35
C ASP A 151 10.43 19.51 -2.96
N GLY A 152 10.26 19.22 -4.25
CA GLY A 152 8.98 19.29 -4.96
C GLY A 152 7.91 18.38 -4.35
N TYR A 153 8.29 17.18 -3.90
CA TYR A 153 7.37 16.30 -3.16
C TYR A 153 6.89 16.93 -1.84
N ILE A 154 7.80 17.51 -1.05
CA ILE A 154 7.42 18.20 0.19
C ILE A 154 6.54 19.43 -0.09
N ASN A 155 6.78 20.14 -1.20
CA ASN A 155 5.98 21.31 -1.59
C ASN A 155 4.51 20.96 -1.89
N LEU A 156 4.19 19.70 -2.21
CA LEU A 156 2.80 19.25 -2.36
C LEU A 156 1.98 19.41 -1.06
N PHE A 157 2.64 19.49 0.09
CA PHE A 157 2.01 19.56 1.41
C PHE A 157 2.03 20.98 2.01
N GLU A 158 2.45 22.00 1.27
CA GLU A 158 2.59 23.38 1.79
C GLU A 158 1.26 23.95 2.33
N LYS A 159 0.16 23.74 1.60
CA LYS A 159 -1.19 24.13 2.08
C LYS A 159 -1.57 23.39 3.36
N GLY A 160 -1.27 22.09 3.43
CA GLY A 160 -1.51 21.28 4.62
C GLY A 160 -0.68 21.76 5.81
N ALA A 161 0.60 22.10 5.58
CA ALA A 161 1.50 22.65 6.58
C ALA A 161 0.99 23.99 7.13
N ALA A 162 0.41 24.86 6.28
CA ALA A 162 -0.19 26.12 6.74
C ALA A 162 -1.35 25.90 7.73
N VAL A 163 -2.18 24.87 7.52
CA VAL A 163 -3.24 24.47 8.46
C VAL A 163 -2.66 23.87 9.73
N ILE A 164 -1.67 22.97 9.61
CA ILE A 164 -1.03 22.32 10.76
C ILE A 164 -0.37 23.35 11.68
N ARG A 165 0.21 24.41 11.11
CA ARG A 165 0.84 25.49 11.88
C ARG A 165 -0.12 26.15 12.87
N THR A 166 -1.41 26.25 12.52
CA THR A 166 -2.45 26.85 13.38
C THR A 166 -3.28 25.81 14.13
N ASN A 167 -3.26 24.55 13.71
CA ASN A 167 -3.91 23.42 14.37
C ASN A 167 -2.94 22.23 14.47
N SER A 168 -2.24 22.11 15.59
CA SER A 168 -1.22 21.05 15.79
C SER A 168 -1.78 19.63 15.84
N LEU A 169 -3.10 19.47 15.98
CA LEU A 169 -3.78 18.17 15.97
C LEU A 169 -4.10 17.67 14.55
N ALA A 170 -4.18 18.59 13.58
CA ALA A 170 -4.42 18.24 12.19
C ALA A 170 -3.30 17.36 11.65
N ILE A 171 -3.61 16.43 10.75
CA ILE A 171 -2.62 15.61 10.05
C ILE A 171 -2.74 15.75 8.54
N VAL A 172 -1.63 15.55 7.84
CA VAL A 172 -1.59 15.50 6.38
C VAL A 172 -1.07 14.15 5.92
N GLY A 173 -1.54 13.65 4.78
CA GLY A 173 -1.12 12.36 4.24
C GLY A 173 -1.16 12.33 2.73
N GLU A 174 -0.76 11.19 2.17
CA GLU A 174 -0.83 10.97 0.73
C GLU A 174 -1.42 9.61 0.37
N ALA A 175 -1.69 9.40 -0.91
CA ALA A 175 -2.23 8.14 -1.40
C ALA A 175 -1.77 7.80 -2.82
N SER A 176 -0.65 7.09 -2.95
CA SER A 176 -0.09 6.57 -4.20
C SER A 176 -0.27 5.06 -4.31
N SER A 177 -1.23 4.62 -5.12
CA SER A 177 -1.77 3.25 -5.05
C SER A 177 -0.90 2.15 -5.69
N ASN A 178 0.22 2.51 -6.32
CA ASN A 178 1.14 1.55 -6.94
C ASN A 178 2.33 1.23 -6.01
N THR A 179 2.67 2.12 -5.08
CA THR A 179 3.70 1.99 -4.04
C THR A 179 3.81 0.58 -3.45
N TYR A 180 2.71 0.01 -2.91
CA TYR A 180 2.71 -1.32 -2.29
C TYR A 180 3.28 -2.41 -3.23
N THR A 181 2.75 -2.47 -4.45
CA THR A 181 3.16 -3.46 -5.46
C THR A 181 4.44 -3.08 -6.20
N GLY A 182 4.86 -1.82 -6.11
CA GLY A 182 6.08 -1.29 -6.70
C GLY A 182 7.34 -1.64 -5.94
N VAL A 183 7.21 -2.32 -4.80
CA VAL A 183 8.25 -2.45 -3.79
C VAL A 183 9.58 -3.02 -4.29
N PHE A 184 9.57 -3.84 -5.35
CA PHE A 184 10.79 -4.40 -5.95
C PHE A 184 11.18 -3.78 -7.30
N THR A 185 10.34 -2.92 -7.87
CA THR A 185 10.45 -2.48 -9.28
C THR A 185 10.70 -0.99 -9.39
N PHE A 186 10.13 -0.21 -8.46
CA PHE A 186 9.92 1.22 -8.58
C PHE A 186 10.73 2.01 -7.55
N VAL A 187 12.00 1.63 -7.32
CA VAL A 187 12.86 2.36 -6.39
C VAL A 187 13.21 3.71 -7.03
N ARG A 188 12.36 4.71 -6.76
CA ARG A 188 12.30 6.04 -7.40
C ARG A 188 12.32 5.94 -8.91
N GLY A 189 11.21 5.40 -9.42
CA GLY A 189 10.84 5.28 -10.83
C GLY A 189 11.14 3.93 -11.47
N LEU A 190 10.76 3.81 -12.74
CA LEU A 190 11.09 2.68 -13.64
C LEU A 190 12.59 2.62 -14.02
N ALA A 191 13.47 3.21 -13.21
CA ALA A 191 14.87 3.11 -13.44
C ALA A 191 15.30 1.67 -13.16
N ARG A 192 15.93 1.03 -14.16
CA ARG A 192 16.70 -0.21 -13.96
C ARG A 192 17.96 0.08 -13.12
N LEU A 193 17.80 0.72 -11.97
CA LEU A 193 18.84 0.80 -10.96
C LEU A 193 19.15 -0.65 -10.61
N LYS A 194 20.38 -1.08 -10.86
CA LYS A 194 20.90 -2.35 -10.34
C LYS A 194 21.10 -2.18 -8.84
N THR A 195 20.00 -2.13 -8.10
CA THR A 195 19.97 -1.96 -6.64
C THR A 195 19.22 -3.14 -6.02
N ASN A 196 19.68 -3.56 -4.84
CA ASN A 196 18.95 -4.52 -4.03
C ASN A 196 18.02 -3.83 -3.01
N VAL A 197 18.06 -2.49 -2.96
CA VAL A 197 17.15 -1.68 -2.15
C VAL A 197 15.73 -1.91 -2.61
N THR A 198 14.83 -2.12 -1.66
CA THR A 198 13.38 -2.13 -1.92
C THR A 198 12.77 -0.76 -1.62
N LEU A 199 11.62 -0.48 -2.20
CA LEU A 199 10.90 0.77 -1.91
C LEU A 199 10.52 0.88 -0.44
N ALA A 200 10.21 -0.24 0.21
CA ALA A 200 9.89 -0.28 1.62
C ALA A 200 11.10 0.11 2.49
N GLN A 201 12.30 -0.38 2.15
CA GLN A 201 13.55 0.04 2.81
C GLN A 201 13.81 1.53 2.63
N LEU A 202 13.67 2.03 1.40
CA LEU A 202 13.85 3.44 1.09
C LEU A 202 12.90 4.33 1.91
N ILE A 203 11.60 4.03 1.89
CA ILE A 203 10.61 4.81 2.65
C ILE A 203 10.85 4.69 4.14
N TYR A 204 11.19 3.50 4.66
CA TYR A 204 11.43 3.32 6.09
C TYR A 204 12.64 4.11 6.59
N GLU A 205 13.74 4.15 5.84
CA GLU A 205 14.91 4.97 6.19
C GLU A 205 14.64 6.48 6.14
N ALA A 206 13.83 6.92 5.18
CA ALA A 206 13.47 8.33 5.04
C ALA A 206 12.38 8.76 6.04
N GLN A 207 11.49 7.84 6.40
CA GLN A 207 10.27 8.10 7.18
C GLN A 207 9.97 6.91 8.13
N PRO A 208 10.81 6.65 9.14
CA PRO A 208 10.70 5.45 10.01
C PRO A 208 9.44 5.45 10.86
N TYR A 209 8.80 6.60 11.01
CA TYR A 209 7.55 6.84 11.74
C TYR A 209 6.30 6.67 10.87
N GLN A 210 6.42 6.36 9.58
CA GLN A 210 5.31 6.45 8.63
C GLN A 210 4.24 5.38 8.91
N ARG A 211 2.96 5.79 8.87
CA ARG A 211 1.82 4.85 8.94
C ARG A 211 1.35 4.50 7.54
N GLN A 212 1.32 3.22 7.21
CA GLN A 212 0.96 2.72 5.89
C GLN A 212 -0.40 2.02 5.92
N ILE A 213 -1.29 2.41 5.01
CA ILE A 213 -2.60 1.77 4.82
C ILE A 213 -2.61 1.06 3.46
N ILE A 214 -2.99 -0.21 3.48
CA ILE A 214 -3.06 -1.08 2.31
C ILE A 214 -4.49 -1.62 2.22
N ILE A 215 -5.25 -1.18 1.22
CA ILE A 215 -6.57 -1.74 0.91
C ILE A 215 -6.49 -2.69 -0.29
N MET A 216 -6.92 -3.93 -0.09
CA MET A 216 -6.91 -5.01 -1.07
C MET A 216 -8.33 -5.38 -1.48
N ARG A 217 -8.50 -5.85 -2.72
CA ARG A 217 -9.80 -6.26 -3.30
C ARG A 217 -9.67 -7.67 -3.85
N ASP A 218 -10.77 -8.39 -4.03
CA ASP A 218 -10.79 -9.63 -4.84
C ASP A 218 -9.91 -9.43 -6.09
N PRO A 219 -8.80 -10.18 -6.23
CA PRO A 219 -7.81 -9.91 -7.27
C PRO A 219 -8.39 -10.09 -8.68
N VAL A 220 -9.41 -10.93 -8.84
CA VAL A 220 -10.16 -11.08 -10.10
C VAL A 220 -10.91 -9.78 -10.43
N SER A 221 -11.70 -9.29 -9.48
CA SER A 221 -12.45 -8.04 -9.62
C SER A 221 -11.53 -6.81 -9.75
N ARG A 222 -10.37 -6.82 -9.11
CA ARG A 222 -9.32 -5.80 -9.24
C ARG A 222 -8.75 -5.78 -10.65
N TYR A 223 -8.36 -6.95 -11.17
CA TYR A 223 -7.83 -7.10 -12.53
C TYR A 223 -8.86 -6.67 -13.58
N TYR A 224 -10.13 -7.07 -13.41
CA TYR A 224 -11.20 -6.64 -14.29
C TYR A 224 -11.42 -5.12 -14.29
N SER A 225 -11.34 -4.50 -13.11
CA SER A 225 -11.42 -3.05 -13.00
C SER A 225 -10.23 -2.33 -13.64
N ALA A 226 -9.04 -2.94 -13.60
CA ALA A 226 -7.86 -2.41 -14.25
C ALA A 226 -7.95 -2.49 -15.78
N PHE A 227 -8.47 -3.59 -16.31
CA PHE A 227 -8.69 -3.79 -17.74
C PHE A 227 -9.51 -2.63 -18.35
N HIS A 228 -10.65 -2.30 -17.73
CA HIS A 228 -11.52 -1.22 -18.19
C HIS A 228 -11.00 0.19 -17.92
N TYR A 229 -10.17 0.35 -16.88
CA TYR A 229 -9.70 1.67 -16.47
C TYR A 229 -8.48 2.15 -17.26
N TYR A 230 -7.49 1.29 -17.48
CA TYR A 230 -6.21 1.70 -18.05
C TYR A 230 -6.14 1.61 -19.59
N ARG A 231 -7.10 0.93 -20.22
CA ARG A 231 -7.07 0.68 -21.68
C ARG A 231 -8.06 1.53 -22.47
N ARG A 232 -8.90 2.30 -21.78
CA ARG A 232 -10.03 2.99 -22.39
C ARG A 232 -9.83 4.50 -22.25
N ARG A 233 -10.00 5.26 -23.33
CA ARG A 233 -10.19 6.71 -23.18
C ARG A 233 -11.59 6.95 -22.60
N PRO A 234 -11.84 8.04 -21.85
CA PRO A 234 -13.15 8.27 -21.24
C PRO A 234 -14.34 8.19 -22.21
N THR A 235 -14.12 8.49 -23.49
CA THR A 235 -15.10 8.52 -24.58
C THR A 235 -15.36 7.16 -25.24
N ASP A 236 -14.45 6.20 -25.13
CA ASP A 236 -14.58 4.93 -25.89
C ASP A 236 -15.57 3.99 -25.20
N PRO A 237 -16.34 3.15 -25.91
CA PRO A 237 -17.18 2.15 -25.25
C PRO A 237 -16.34 1.16 -24.42
N PHE A 238 -16.95 0.52 -23.42
CA PHE A 238 -16.28 -0.56 -22.68
C PHE A 238 -16.08 -1.77 -23.59
N GLU A 239 -14.87 -2.34 -23.59
CA GLU A 239 -14.57 -3.57 -24.32
C GLU A 239 -15.43 -4.75 -23.82
N GLY A 240 -15.81 -5.65 -24.72
CA GLY A 240 -16.65 -6.81 -24.41
C GLY A 240 -15.94 -7.89 -23.56
N PRO A 241 -16.71 -8.87 -23.05
CA PRO A 241 -16.16 -9.98 -22.29
C PRO A 241 -15.22 -10.91 -23.09
N ASP A 242 -15.34 -10.93 -24.42
CA ASP A 242 -14.45 -11.60 -25.36
C ASP A 242 -13.04 -11.01 -25.31
N LYS A 243 -12.89 -9.68 -25.41
CA LYS A 243 -11.60 -8.99 -25.31
C LYS A 243 -10.98 -9.09 -23.94
N PHE A 244 -11.80 -9.11 -22.90
CA PHE A 244 -11.32 -9.42 -21.57
C PHE A 244 -10.79 -10.87 -21.49
N HIS A 245 -11.47 -11.84 -22.09
CA HIS A 245 -11.03 -13.24 -22.11
C HIS A 245 -9.70 -13.41 -22.84
N GLU A 246 -9.56 -12.87 -24.06
CA GLU A 246 -8.31 -12.89 -24.83
C GLU A 246 -7.14 -12.33 -23.99
N ARG A 247 -7.40 -11.25 -23.24
CA ARG A 247 -6.41 -10.62 -22.37
C ARG A 247 -6.06 -11.49 -21.15
N VAL A 248 -7.02 -12.20 -20.56
CA VAL A 248 -6.78 -13.14 -19.47
C VAL A 248 -5.87 -14.28 -19.93
N GLU A 249 -6.20 -14.91 -21.06
CA GLU A 249 -5.42 -16.03 -21.61
C GLU A 249 -3.97 -15.60 -21.89
N ARG A 250 -3.81 -14.47 -22.57
CA ARG A 250 -2.50 -13.94 -22.90
C ARG A 250 -1.67 -13.61 -21.67
N ASP A 251 -2.23 -12.86 -20.71
CA ASP A 251 -1.46 -12.39 -19.55
C ASP A 251 -1.11 -13.57 -18.60
N ILE A 252 -2.01 -14.55 -18.43
CA ILE A 252 -1.67 -15.80 -17.70
C ILE A 252 -0.56 -16.56 -18.43
N ASN A 253 -0.63 -16.71 -19.75
CA ASN A 253 0.41 -17.40 -20.51
C ASN A 253 1.79 -16.72 -20.40
N LEU A 254 1.82 -15.38 -20.46
CA LEU A 254 3.03 -14.59 -20.26
C LEU A 254 3.62 -14.81 -18.86
N TRP A 255 2.77 -14.80 -17.83
CA TRP A 255 3.21 -15.10 -16.46
C TRP A 255 3.77 -16.52 -16.33
N THR A 256 3.02 -17.54 -16.78
CA THR A 256 3.41 -18.94 -16.66
C THR A 256 4.73 -19.21 -17.36
N THR A 257 4.94 -18.63 -18.55
CA THR A 257 6.21 -18.72 -19.28
C THR A 257 7.36 -18.11 -18.48
N CYS A 258 7.14 -16.95 -17.85
CA CYS A 258 8.13 -16.33 -16.98
C CYS A 258 8.44 -17.23 -15.77
N GLU A 259 7.41 -17.68 -15.07
CA GLU A 259 7.53 -18.47 -13.84
C GLU A 259 8.31 -19.78 -14.09
N GLN A 260 7.99 -20.49 -15.18
CA GLN A 260 8.71 -21.71 -15.56
C GLN A 260 10.19 -21.47 -15.83
N ARG A 261 10.54 -20.31 -16.41
CA ARG A 261 11.91 -19.98 -16.80
C ARG A 261 12.74 -19.40 -15.66
N PHE A 262 12.13 -18.64 -14.75
CA PHE A 262 12.85 -17.81 -13.78
C PHE A 262 12.35 -17.91 -12.35
N GLY A 263 11.21 -18.56 -12.11
CA GLY A 263 10.55 -18.64 -10.82
C GLY A 263 9.75 -17.39 -10.44
N VAL A 264 8.81 -17.58 -9.50
CA VAL A 264 7.85 -16.55 -9.04
C VAL A 264 8.55 -15.24 -8.64
N LYS A 265 9.55 -15.32 -7.74
CA LYS A 265 10.22 -14.13 -7.18
C LYS A 265 10.78 -13.20 -8.24
N GLU A 266 11.45 -13.76 -9.24
CA GLU A 266 12.05 -12.96 -10.31
C GLU A 266 10.97 -12.39 -11.25
N CYS A 267 9.91 -13.13 -11.52
CA CYS A 267 8.79 -12.65 -12.35
C CYS A 267 7.98 -11.54 -11.68
N VAL A 268 7.80 -11.57 -10.36
CA VAL A 268 7.24 -10.46 -9.59
C VAL A 268 8.07 -9.19 -9.78
N LYS A 269 9.40 -9.29 -9.71
CA LYS A 269 10.32 -8.15 -9.92
C LYS A 269 10.24 -7.58 -11.33
N ARG A 270 10.13 -8.44 -12.35
CA ARG A 270 9.90 -8.02 -13.75
C ARG A 270 8.60 -7.26 -13.93
N TYR A 271 7.63 -7.51 -13.05
CA TYR A 271 6.41 -6.71 -12.94
C TYR A 271 5.57 -6.68 -14.22
N GLU A 272 5.61 -7.78 -14.97
CA GLU A 272 4.90 -7.95 -16.25
C GLU A 272 4.30 -9.37 -16.33
N PRO A 273 3.01 -9.53 -16.67
CA PRO A 273 2.02 -8.48 -16.98
C PRO A 273 1.58 -7.67 -15.76
N GLN A 274 1.82 -6.36 -15.80
CA GLN A 274 1.72 -5.49 -14.63
C GLN A 274 0.41 -5.62 -13.85
N GLN A 275 -0.72 -5.66 -14.56
CA GLN A 275 -2.03 -5.72 -13.90
C GLN A 275 -2.34 -7.09 -13.31
N LEU A 276 -1.82 -8.18 -13.88
CA LEU A 276 -1.98 -9.51 -13.31
C LEU A 276 -1.13 -9.63 -12.03
N VAL A 277 0.13 -9.19 -12.09
CA VAL A 277 1.08 -9.21 -10.96
C VAL A 277 0.58 -8.39 -9.76
N LYS A 278 -0.07 -7.24 -10.01
CA LYS A 278 -0.67 -6.41 -8.95
C LYS A 278 -1.72 -7.12 -8.09
N GLY A 279 -2.30 -8.23 -8.55
CA GLY A 279 -3.23 -9.06 -7.77
C GLY A 279 -2.58 -10.09 -6.85
N MET A 280 -1.27 -10.33 -6.99
CA MET A 280 -0.52 -11.31 -6.20
C MET A 280 -0.06 -10.71 -4.86
N TYR A 281 -1.01 -10.24 -4.04
CA TYR A 281 -0.68 -9.37 -2.90
C TYR A 281 0.32 -10.00 -1.91
N SER A 282 0.27 -11.32 -1.72
CA SER A 282 1.16 -12.07 -0.82
C SER A 282 2.63 -12.03 -1.22
N GLU A 283 2.94 -11.76 -2.49
CA GLU A 283 4.33 -11.65 -2.94
C GLU A 283 5.00 -10.34 -2.52
N PHE A 284 4.23 -9.36 -2.06
CA PHE A 284 4.75 -8.06 -1.64
C PHE A 284 4.75 -7.87 -0.12
N VAL A 285 3.94 -8.64 0.64
CA VAL A 285 3.76 -8.45 2.10
C VAL A 285 5.09 -8.45 2.84
N ASP A 286 5.93 -9.46 2.59
CA ASP A 286 7.19 -9.67 3.31
C ASP A 286 8.15 -8.48 3.15
N ALA A 287 8.14 -7.80 2.01
CA ALA A 287 8.99 -6.63 1.80
C ALA A 287 8.60 -5.45 2.70
N TRP A 288 7.32 -5.31 3.01
CA TRP A 288 6.82 -4.27 3.90
C TRP A 288 6.95 -4.67 5.37
N THR A 289 6.54 -5.88 5.73
CA THR A 289 6.53 -6.35 7.13
C THR A 289 7.93 -6.67 7.67
N SER A 290 8.94 -6.84 6.80
CA SER A 290 10.33 -7.03 7.23
C SER A 290 11.02 -5.75 7.69
N VAL A 291 10.48 -4.58 7.36
CA VAL A 291 11.08 -3.27 7.70
C VAL A 291 10.16 -2.40 8.55
N PHE A 292 8.85 -2.39 8.27
CA PHE A 292 7.88 -1.65 9.08
C PHE A 292 7.38 -2.50 10.23
N PRO A 293 7.36 -1.96 11.47
CA PRO A 293 6.66 -2.58 12.58
C PRO A 293 5.18 -2.81 12.25
N SER A 294 4.61 -3.90 12.77
CA SER A 294 3.22 -4.29 12.51
C SER A 294 2.21 -3.17 12.77
N GLU A 295 2.42 -2.42 13.85
CA GLU A 295 1.63 -1.27 14.28
C GLU A 295 1.62 -0.08 13.32
N GLN A 296 2.55 -0.05 12.35
CA GLN A 296 2.63 0.96 11.31
C GLN A 296 1.98 0.48 10.00
N LEU A 297 1.44 -0.74 9.97
CA LEU A 297 0.82 -1.33 8.78
C LEU A 297 -0.66 -1.64 9.08
N MET A 298 -1.56 -1.10 8.26
CA MET A 298 -2.98 -1.44 8.31
C MET A 298 -3.41 -2.10 7.00
N PHE A 299 -3.86 -3.34 7.10
CA PHE A 299 -4.43 -4.08 5.97
C PHE A 299 -5.95 -4.01 6.00
N LEU A 300 -6.55 -3.66 4.87
CA LEU A 300 -7.99 -3.52 4.68
C LEU A 300 -8.44 -4.37 3.50
N ARG A 301 -9.70 -4.78 3.54
CA ARG A 301 -10.37 -5.46 2.44
C ARG A 301 -11.49 -4.58 1.88
N THR A 302 -11.52 -4.39 0.56
CA THR A 302 -12.50 -3.54 -0.12
C THR A 302 -13.92 -4.05 0.08
N GLU A 303 -14.13 -5.37 0.08
CA GLU A 303 -15.46 -5.96 0.28
C GLU A 303 -16.00 -5.64 1.68
N ASP A 304 -15.16 -5.81 2.72
CA ASP A 304 -15.52 -5.53 4.11
C ASP A 304 -15.74 -4.02 4.31
N TYR A 305 -14.84 -3.19 3.77
CA TYR A 305 -14.96 -1.73 3.78
C TYR A 305 -16.27 -1.26 3.12
N LYS A 306 -16.68 -1.87 2.01
CA LYS A 306 -17.94 -1.52 1.34
C LYS A 306 -19.17 -1.99 2.11
N ALA A 307 -19.08 -3.12 2.81
CA ALA A 307 -20.18 -3.66 3.60
C ALA A 307 -20.40 -2.88 4.89
N ALA A 308 -19.31 -2.36 5.49
CA ALA A 308 -19.30 -1.70 6.79
C ALA A 308 -18.40 -0.44 6.76
N PRO A 309 -18.76 0.60 5.96
CA PRO A 309 -17.88 1.76 5.74
C PRO A 309 -17.67 2.59 7.01
N ARG A 310 -18.67 2.70 7.89
CA ARG A 310 -18.57 3.47 9.14
C ARG A 310 -17.49 2.87 10.04
N GLU A 311 -17.56 1.57 10.26
CA GLU A 311 -16.69 0.80 11.14
C GLU A 311 -15.23 0.83 10.65
N HIS A 312 -15.03 0.66 9.34
CA HIS A 312 -13.69 0.65 8.75
C HIS A 312 -13.07 2.05 8.71
N ILE A 313 -13.85 3.11 8.46
CA ILE A 313 -13.35 4.48 8.56
C ILE A 313 -12.96 4.81 9.99
N GLN A 314 -13.79 4.45 10.98
CA GLN A 314 -13.46 4.64 12.39
C GLN A 314 -12.19 3.88 12.79
N ALA A 315 -11.99 2.66 12.27
CA ALA A 315 -10.77 1.91 12.49
C ALA A 315 -9.54 2.64 11.89
N VAL A 316 -9.66 3.24 10.71
CA VAL A 316 -8.58 4.04 10.11
C VAL A 316 -8.30 5.31 10.92
N ILE A 317 -9.33 6.04 11.36
CA ILE A 317 -9.20 7.24 12.21
C ILE A 317 -8.42 6.91 13.49
N LYS A 318 -8.79 5.80 14.15
CA LYS A 318 -8.08 5.30 15.34
C LYS A 318 -6.66 4.86 15.03
N PHE A 319 -6.43 4.17 13.92
CA PHE A 319 -5.09 3.80 13.46
C PHE A 319 -4.21 5.03 13.19
N LEU A 320 -4.77 6.12 12.71
CA LEU A 320 -4.06 7.38 12.50
C LEU A 320 -3.93 8.23 13.78
N GLY A 321 -4.53 7.79 14.90
CA GLY A 321 -4.54 8.52 16.17
C GLY A 321 -5.28 9.85 16.10
N MET A 322 -6.26 9.98 15.20
CA MET A 322 -7.12 11.15 15.10
C MET A 322 -8.21 11.10 16.19
N ARG A 323 -8.83 12.25 16.48
CA ARG A 323 -9.99 12.28 17.38
C ARG A 323 -11.16 11.48 16.79
N ASP A 324 -12.06 11.02 17.65
CA ASP A 324 -13.31 10.45 17.18
C ASP A 324 -14.19 11.55 16.54
N LEU A 325 -14.97 11.14 15.54
CA LEU A 325 -15.97 11.98 14.90
C LEU A 325 -17.25 12.03 15.72
N SER A 326 -17.94 13.17 15.70
CA SER A 326 -19.32 13.25 16.17
C SER A 326 -20.24 12.39 15.28
N ASP A 327 -21.46 12.10 15.75
CA ASP A 327 -22.44 11.38 14.94
C ASP A 327 -22.83 12.16 13.67
N GLU A 328 -22.87 13.49 13.75
CA GLU A 328 -23.16 14.36 12.61
C GLU A 328 -22.02 14.34 11.58
N GLU A 329 -20.77 14.48 12.03
CA GLU A 329 -19.58 14.40 11.18
C GLU A 329 -19.50 13.02 10.50
N THR A 330 -19.75 11.96 11.26
CA THR A 330 -19.80 10.58 10.75
C THR A 330 -20.89 10.44 9.69
N THR A 331 -22.10 10.90 9.97
CA THR A 331 -23.24 10.82 9.03
C THR A 331 -22.95 11.59 7.74
N THR A 332 -22.39 12.79 7.86
CA THR A 332 -22.00 13.63 6.71
C THR A 332 -20.97 12.92 5.85
N MET A 333 -19.96 12.31 6.46
CA MET A 333 -18.94 11.54 5.74
C MET A 333 -19.54 10.31 5.05
N MET A 334 -20.49 9.61 5.69
CA MET A 334 -21.12 8.42 5.10
C MET A 334 -22.02 8.75 3.92
N ARG A 335 -22.66 9.93 3.90
CA ARG A 335 -23.51 10.42 2.79
C ARG A 335 -22.73 10.76 1.51
N LEU A 336 -21.40 10.84 1.57
CA LEU A 336 -20.59 11.09 0.38
C LEU A 336 -20.82 9.99 -0.67
N ARG A 337 -21.09 10.44 -1.91
CA ARG A 337 -21.15 9.54 -3.07
C ARG A 337 -19.83 8.80 -3.18
N ARG A 338 -19.90 7.50 -3.51
CA ARG A 338 -18.70 6.69 -3.75
C ARG A 338 -17.87 7.30 -4.86
N PHE A 339 -16.59 7.55 -4.58
CA PHE A 339 -15.66 8.06 -5.58
C PHE A 339 -15.24 6.93 -6.53
N ASN A 340 -15.10 7.24 -7.83
CA ASN A 340 -14.63 6.30 -8.86
C ASN A 340 -15.43 4.97 -8.96
N ALA A 341 -16.74 5.00 -8.72
CA ALA A 341 -17.63 3.84 -8.76
C ALA A 341 -18.06 3.42 -10.20
N GLN A 342 -17.10 3.24 -11.11
CA GLN A 342 -17.41 2.86 -12.50
C GLN A 342 -17.67 1.36 -12.70
N SER A 343 -17.35 0.52 -11.71
CA SER A 343 -17.40 -0.94 -11.87
C SER A 343 -18.80 -1.50 -12.13
N GLU A 344 -19.84 -0.76 -11.76
CA GLU A 344 -21.23 -1.12 -12.00
C GLU A 344 -21.64 -0.95 -13.47
N LYS A 345 -20.84 -0.22 -14.26
CA LYS A 345 -21.09 0.04 -15.69
C LYS A 345 -20.35 -0.92 -16.62
N TYR A 346 -19.45 -1.75 -16.09
CA TYR A 346 -18.66 -2.65 -16.92
C TYR A 346 -19.56 -3.77 -17.48
N PRO A 347 -19.35 -4.20 -18.74
CA PRO A 347 -19.96 -5.42 -19.25
C PRO A 347 -19.73 -6.58 -18.29
N ARG A 348 -20.59 -7.59 -18.34
CA ARG A 348 -20.43 -8.74 -17.47
C ARG A 348 -19.31 -9.65 -18.01
N MET A 349 -18.29 -9.93 -17.19
CA MET A 349 -17.25 -10.92 -17.56
C MET A 349 -17.86 -12.32 -17.73
N TRP A 350 -17.28 -13.13 -18.61
CA TRP A 350 -17.68 -14.53 -18.74
C TRP A 350 -17.30 -15.36 -17.50
N PRO A 351 -18.14 -16.36 -17.11
CA PRO A 351 -17.81 -17.28 -16.02
C PRO A 351 -16.48 -18.01 -16.22
N LYS A 352 -16.15 -18.40 -17.47
CA LYS A 352 -14.86 -19.05 -17.78
C LYS A 352 -13.65 -18.16 -17.48
N SER A 353 -13.70 -16.87 -17.86
CA SER A 353 -12.61 -15.92 -17.58
C SER A 353 -12.42 -15.72 -16.08
N ARG A 354 -13.52 -15.65 -15.33
CA ARG A 354 -13.49 -15.59 -13.86
C ARG A 354 -12.82 -16.83 -13.29
N LYS A 355 -13.26 -18.03 -13.68
CA LYS A 355 -12.72 -19.29 -13.16
C LYS A 355 -11.21 -19.41 -13.40
N MET A 356 -10.74 -19.04 -14.60
CA MET A 356 -9.30 -19.02 -14.92
C MET A 356 -8.50 -18.12 -13.97
N LEU A 357 -8.99 -16.91 -13.70
CA LEU A 357 -8.33 -15.99 -12.78
C LEU A 357 -8.44 -16.44 -11.31
N GLU A 358 -9.57 -17.01 -10.91
CA GLU A 358 -9.74 -17.57 -9.55
C GLU A 358 -8.76 -18.71 -9.30
N ASP A 359 -8.58 -19.60 -10.27
CA ASP A 359 -7.59 -20.69 -10.18
C ASP A 359 -6.17 -20.17 -10.17
N PHE A 360 -5.88 -19.18 -11.02
CA PHE A 360 -4.58 -18.52 -11.07
C PHE A 360 -4.20 -17.85 -9.74
N TYR A 361 -5.13 -17.09 -9.13
CA TYR A 361 -4.85 -16.37 -7.87
C TYR A 361 -4.93 -17.25 -6.62
N ARG A 362 -5.54 -18.44 -6.70
CA ARG A 362 -5.73 -19.35 -5.56
C ARG A 362 -4.48 -19.58 -4.71
N PRO A 363 -3.31 -19.97 -5.26
CA PRO A 363 -2.12 -20.19 -4.44
C PRO A 363 -1.65 -18.90 -3.73
N PHE A 364 -1.73 -17.75 -4.41
CA PHE A 364 -1.34 -16.46 -3.83
C PHE A 364 -2.30 -16.02 -2.72
N ASN A 365 -3.60 -16.24 -2.88
CA ASN A 365 -4.62 -15.95 -1.87
C ASN A 365 -4.48 -16.86 -0.65
N GLN A 366 -4.19 -18.16 -0.84
CA GLN A 366 -3.90 -19.08 0.26
C GLN A 366 -2.66 -18.66 1.05
N LYS A 367 -1.59 -18.24 0.36
CA LYS A 367 -0.41 -17.66 1.01
C LYS A 367 -0.75 -16.37 1.76
N LEU A 368 -1.56 -15.49 1.16
CA LEU A 368 -1.99 -14.25 1.81
C LEU A 368 -2.80 -14.51 3.07
N ALA A 369 -3.78 -15.41 3.04
CA ALA A 369 -4.59 -15.78 4.20
C ALA A 369 -3.70 -16.24 5.37
N LYS A 370 -2.71 -17.10 5.11
CA LYS A 370 -1.72 -17.53 6.11
C LYS A 370 -0.89 -16.36 6.66
N LEU A 371 -0.38 -15.49 5.77
CA LEU A 371 0.34 -14.29 6.18
C LEU A 371 -0.55 -13.35 7.01
N MET A 372 -1.85 -13.36 6.78
CA MET A 372 -2.84 -12.57 7.52
C MET A 372 -3.35 -13.29 8.79
N GLY A 373 -2.65 -14.32 9.27
CA GLY A 373 -3.02 -15.05 10.48
C GLY A 373 -4.13 -16.08 10.27
N ASP A 374 -4.06 -16.80 9.15
CA ASP A 374 -5.06 -17.78 8.71
C ASP A 374 -6.46 -17.17 8.51
N ASP A 375 -6.54 -15.87 8.20
CA ASP A 375 -7.81 -15.19 7.97
C ASP A 375 -8.43 -15.62 6.62
N PRO A 376 -9.56 -16.38 6.64
CA PRO A 376 -10.16 -16.92 5.42
C PRO A 376 -10.78 -15.84 4.53
N ARG A 377 -10.97 -14.62 5.02
CA ARG A 377 -11.50 -13.50 4.21
C ARG A 377 -10.59 -13.17 3.02
N PHE A 378 -9.28 -13.41 3.15
CA PHE A 378 -8.29 -13.24 2.09
C PHE A 378 -8.25 -14.40 1.08
N LEU A 379 -9.16 -15.37 1.20
CA LEU A 379 -9.40 -16.37 0.14
C LEU A 379 -10.43 -15.87 -0.90
N TRP A 380 -11.21 -14.82 -0.57
CA TRP A 380 -12.24 -14.24 -1.44
C TRP A 380 -13.33 -15.22 -1.90
N GLU A 381 -13.61 -16.27 -1.10
CA GLU A 381 -14.65 -17.26 -1.41
C GLU A 381 -16.06 -16.66 -1.44
N ASP A 382 -16.33 -15.66 -0.61
CA ASP A 382 -17.62 -14.96 -0.58
C ASP A 382 -17.89 -14.20 -1.89
N THR A 383 -16.87 -13.58 -2.48
CA THR A 383 -16.98 -12.96 -3.81
C THR A 383 -17.14 -13.98 -4.92
N ALA A 384 -16.44 -15.12 -4.85
CA ALA A 384 -16.60 -16.21 -5.81
C ALA A 384 -18.03 -16.79 -5.77
N LYS A 385 -18.56 -17.06 -4.57
CA LYS A 385 -19.95 -17.53 -4.35
C LYS A 385 -20.98 -16.54 -4.90
N LYS A 386 -20.84 -15.24 -4.62
CA LYS A 386 -21.72 -14.20 -5.16
C LYS A 386 -21.68 -14.15 -6.69
N ALA A 387 -20.51 -14.27 -7.30
CA ALA A 387 -20.37 -14.25 -8.75
C ALA A 387 -20.99 -15.49 -9.42
N ALA A 388 -20.82 -16.68 -8.82
CA ALA A 388 -21.42 -17.92 -9.29
C ALA A 388 -22.95 -17.88 -9.20
N ALA A 389 -23.50 -17.42 -8.08
CA ALA A 389 -24.95 -17.26 -7.91
C ALA A 389 -25.55 -16.30 -8.94
N ALA A 390 -24.89 -15.16 -9.17
CA ALA A 390 -25.32 -14.22 -10.20
C ALA A 390 -25.27 -14.83 -11.60
N ALA A 391 -24.34 -15.77 -11.88
CA ALA A 391 -24.19 -16.39 -13.20
C ALA A 391 -25.28 -17.41 -13.46
N ALA A 392 -25.61 -18.21 -12.45
CA ALA A 392 -26.76 -19.12 -12.49
C ALA A 392 -28.06 -18.35 -12.76
N ALA A 393 -28.31 -17.25 -12.03
CA ALA A 393 -29.51 -16.44 -12.21
C ALA A 393 -29.69 -15.88 -13.64
N ALA A 394 -28.59 -15.45 -14.28
CA ALA A 394 -28.64 -14.92 -15.65
C ALA A 394 -28.81 -16.01 -16.73
N GLY A 395 -28.35 -17.24 -16.46
CA GLY A 395 -28.57 -18.38 -17.35
C GLY A 395 -30.06 -18.78 -17.41
N THR A 396 -30.76 -18.73 -16.26
CA THR A 396 -32.19 -19.06 -16.18
C THR A 396 -33.09 -18.07 -16.94
N THR A 397 -32.71 -16.78 -16.97
CA THR A 397 -33.46 -15.72 -17.68
C THR A 397 -33.24 -15.69 -19.20
N ALA A 398 -32.25 -16.40 -19.73
CA ALA A 398 -32.01 -16.50 -21.18
C ALA A 398 -32.72 -17.71 -21.82
N SER A 399 -33.32 -18.57 -20.99
CA SER A 399 -34.05 -19.80 -21.37
C SER A 399 -35.57 -19.69 -21.20
N GLN A 400 -36.08 -18.49 -20.89
CA GLN A 400 -37.49 -18.11 -20.91
C GLN A 400 -37.66 -16.99 -21.93
#